data_AF-A0A6B2GDZ2-F1
#
_entry.id   AF-A0A6B2GDZ2-F1
#
_cell.length_a   1.000
_cell.length_b   1.000
_cell.length_c   1.000
_cell.angle_alpha   90.00
_cell.angle_beta   90.00
_cell.angle_gamma   90.00
#
_symmetry.space_group_name_H-M   'P 1'
#
loop_
_entity.id
_entity.type
_entity.pdbx_description
1 polymer ?
#
loop_
_entity_poly.entity_id
_entity_poly.type
_entity_poly.pdbx_seq_one_letter_code
_entity_poly.pdbx_strand_id
1 'polypeptide(L)'
;EMIPFPWIAFFNEYELQILLCGVQTYDIDDWKANTVYAHGYSCNSPQCIWFWEFIDKSTDETKNQVVKFATGSSTIPVCGFSELYGGIEYKKFTISKWGNPQNLPKSHTCFNQIDLPPYTCYEDLEAKFWISLNESSGFYHI
;
A
#
# COMPACT_ATOMS: atom_id res chain seq x y z
N GLU A 1 -33.74 -5.64 -1.17
CA GLU A 1 -33.97 -4.62 -0.13
C GLU A 1 -32.83 -3.62 -0.21
N MET A 2 -33.09 -2.33 -0.40
CA MET A 2 -32.08 -1.29 -0.58
C MET A 2 -31.99 -0.43 0.69
N ILE A 3 -30.78 -0.18 1.17
CA ILE A 3 -30.55 0.70 2.31
C ILE A 3 -30.98 2.14 1.93
N PRO A 4 -31.82 2.82 2.72
CA PRO A 4 -32.24 4.19 2.42
C PRO A 4 -31.04 5.16 2.38
N PHE A 5 -30.93 5.93 1.29
CA PHE A 5 -29.88 6.92 1.04
C PHE A 5 -29.58 7.90 2.20
N PRO A 6 -30.56 8.34 3.02
CA PRO A 6 -30.28 9.25 4.13
C PRO A 6 -29.37 8.66 5.22
N TRP A 7 -29.21 7.33 5.27
CA TRP A 7 -28.42 6.64 6.30
C TRP A 7 -26.96 6.45 5.86
N ILE A 8 -26.72 6.42 4.55
CA ILE A 8 -25.40 6.31 3.89
C ILE A 8 -24.63 7.63 4.02
N ALA A 9 -25.33 8.77 4.02
CA ALA A 9 -24.73 10.11 4.09
C ALA A 9 -24.07 10.44 5.44
N PHE A 10 -24.25 9.62 6.48
CA PHE A 10 -23.58 9.77 7.77
C PHE A 10 -22.19 9.14 7.81
N PHE A 11 -21.87 8.26 6.86
CA PHE A 11 -20.59 7.56 6.80
C PHE A 11 -19.65 8.28 5.84
N ASN A 12 -18.38 8.40 6.23
CA ASN A 12 -17.35 8.79 5.27
C ASN A 12 -17.05 7.62 4.31
N GLU A 13 -16.31 7.88 3.22
CA GLU A 13 -16.01 6.87 2.19
C GLU A 13 -15.37 5.59 2.78
N TYR A 14 -14.55 5.76 3.83
CA TYR A 14 -13.88 4.68 4.53
C TYR A 14 -14.83 3.83 5.39
N GLU A 15 -15.71 4.46 6.17
CA GLU A 15 -16.71 3.78 6.99
C GLU A 15 -17.75 3.07 6.11
N LEU A 16 -18.14 3.69 4.99
CA LEU A 16 -19.03 3.07 4.01
C LEU A 16 -18.39 1.83 3.40
N GLN A 17 -17.09 1.91 3.08
CA GLN A 17 -16.32 0.78 2.57
C GLN A 17 -16.20 -0.35 3.60
N ILE A 18 -15.97 -0.05 4.87
CA ILE A 18 -15.99 -1.07 5.95
C ILE A 18 -17.39 -1.70 6.06
N LEU A 19 -18.44 -0.89 5.98
CA LEU A 19 -19.82 -1.36 6.14
C LEU A 19 -20.28 -2.23 4.96
N LEU A 20 -19.74 -2.00 3.76
CA LEU A 20 -20.04 -2.77 2.55
C LEU A 20 -19.11 -3.98 2.34
N CYS A 21 -17.81 -3.86 2.68
CA CYS A 21 -16.79 -4.87 2.40
C CYS A 21 -16.28 -5.64 3.63
N GLY A 22 -16.68 -5.23 4.84
CA GLY A 22 -16.17 -5.76 6.10
C GLY A 22 -14.85 -5.11 6.55
N VAL A 23 -14.43 -5.42 7.78
CA VAL A 23 -13.12 -5.01 8.32
C VAL A 23 -12.03 -5.79 7.57
N GLN A 24 -11.22 -5.11 6.76
CA GLN A 24 -10.03 -5.71 6.16
C GLN A 24 -8.99 -5.95 7.26
N THR A 25 -8.74 -7.21 7.60
CA THR A 25 -7.59 -7.61 8.39
C THR A 25 -6.38 -7.79 7.47
N TYR A 26 -5.33 -6.99 7.67
CA TYR A 26 -4.10 -7.12 6.90
C TYR A 26 -3.25 -8.25 7.47
N ASP A 27 -3.21 -9.39 6.79
CA ASP A 27 -2.21 -10.43 7.06
C ASP A 27 -0.87 -9.99 6.45
N ILE A 28 0.01 -9.46 7.29
CA ILE A 28 1.33 -8.96 6.88
C ILE A 28 2.22 -10.12 6.41
N ASP A 29 2.05 -11.30 6.97
CA ASP A 29 2.84 -12.48 6.59
C ASP A 29 2.43 -12.97 5.20
N ASP A 30 1.12 -12.99 4.90
CA ASP A 30 0.62 -13.25 3.54
C ASP A 30 1.12 -12.20 2.55
N TRP A 31 1.09 -10.91 2.91
CA TRP A 31 1.58 -9.83 2.06
C TRP A 31 3.08 -10.00 1.75
N LYS A 32 3.89 -10.27 2.78
CA LYS A 32 5.33 -10.55 2.64
C LYS A 32 5.58 -11.78 1.75
N ALA A 33 4.85 -12.87 1.98
CA ALA A 33 4.99 -14.11 1.22
C ALA A 33 4.63 -13.95 -0.26
N ASN A 34 3.70 -13.05 -0.57
CA ASN A 34 3.27 -12.75 -1.92
C ASN A 34 3.97 -11.53 -2.56
N THR A 35 5.05 -11.04 -1.95
CA THR A 35 5.82 -9.92 -2.49
C THR A 35 6.98 -10.37 -3.37
N VAL A 36 7.13 -9.75 -4.52
CA VAL A 36 8.28 -9.91 -5.42
C VAL A 36 9.29 -8.78 -5.18
N TYR A 37 10.57 -9.12 -5.10
CA TYR A 37 11.65 -8.14 -4.98
C TYR A 37 12.41 -8.04 -6.32
N ALA A 38 12.61 -6.82 -6.81
CA ALA A 38 13.13 -6.58 -8.16
C ALA A 38 14.28 -5.56 -8.19
N HIS A 39 14.98 -5.51 -9.33
CA HIS A 39 16.03 -4.53 -9.66
C HIS A 39 17.18 -4.42 -8.63
N GLY A 40 17.53 -5.53 -7.99
CA GLY A 40 18.65 -5.61 -7.04
C GLY A 40 18.23 -5.55 -5.58
N TYR A 41 16.93 -5.57 -5.28
CA TYR A 41 16.44 -5.92 -3.96
C TYR A 41 16.13 -7.40 -3.81
N SER A 42 16.18 -7.84 -2.55
CA SER A 42 15.79 -9.17 -2.08
C SER A 42 15.10 -9.01 -0.73
N CYS A 43 14.46 -10.06 -0.23
CA CYS A 43 13.88 -10.06 1.12
C CYS A 43 14.88 -9.72 2.24
N ASN A 44 16.18 -9.95 2.02
CA ASN A 44 17.25 -9.67 2.98
C ASN A 44 17.85 -8.26 2.84
N SER A 45 17.42 -7.48 1.85
CA SER A 45 17.91 -6.11 1.66
C SER A 45 17.43 -5.23 2.83
N PRO A 46 18.31 -4.41 3.45
CA PRO A 46 17.93 -3.59 4.60
C PRO A 46 16.69 -2.73 4.34
N GLN A 47 16.57 -2.13 3.15
CA GLN A 47 15.43 -1.30 2.77
C GLN A 47 14.11 -2.07 2.72
N CYS A 48 14.15 -3.34 2.29
CA CYS A 48 12.97 -4.20 2.28
C CYS A 48 12.57 -4.62 3.70
N ILE A 49 13.56 -4.94 4.55
CA ILE A 49 13.32 -5.23 5.97
C ILE A 49 12.71 -4.00 6.66
N TRP A 50 13.26 -2.81 6.45
CA TRP A 50 12.76 -1.56 7.01
C TRP A 50 11.37 -1.20 6.49
N PHE A 51 11.08 -1.42 5.21
CA PHE A 51 9.73 -1.25 4.68
C PHE A 51 8.74 -2.12 5.46
N TRP A 52 9.05 -3.39 5.68
CA TRP A 52 8.17 -4.27 6.43
C TRP A 52 8.08 -3.94 7.91
N GLU A 53 9.16 -3.47 8.51
CA GLU A 53 9.16 -2.96 9.88
C GLU A 53 8.26 -1.71 10.02
N PHE A 54 8.28 -0.83 9.02
CA PHE A 54 7.36 0.31 8.94
C PHE A 54 5.89 -0.16 8.86
N ILE A 55 5.58 -1.15 8.01
CA ILE A 55 4.22 -1.71 7.89
C ILE A 55 3.76 -2.38 9.19
N ASP A 56 4.66 -3.11 9.86
CA ASP A 56 4.36 -3.80 11.12
C ASP A 56 4.01 -2.82 12.25
N LYS A 57 4.72 -1.69 12.31
CA LYS A 57 4.46 -0.60 13.28
C LYS A 57 3.26 0.29 12.91
N SER A 58 2.75 0.17 11.68
CA SER A 58 1.70 1.05 11.15
C SER A 58 0.30 0.63 11.59
N THR A 59 -0.59 1.62 11.74
CA THR A 59 -2.03 1.37 11.97
C THR A 59 -2.68 0.80 10.72
N ASP A 60 -3.84 0.16 10.85
CA ASP A 60 -4.56 -0.41 9.70
C ASP A 60 -4.98 0.66 8.67
N GLU A 61 -5.21 1.89 9.12
CA GLU A 61 -5.43 3.04 8.25
C GLU A 61 -4.21 3.31 7.36
N THR A 62 -3.03 3.37 7.97
CA THR A 62 -1.77 3.56 7.22
C THR A 62 -1.49 2.39 6.29
N LYS A 63 -1.76 1.15 6.74
CA LYS A 63 -1.65 -0.04 5.86
C LYS A 63 -2.57 0.10 4.64
N ASN A 64 -3.81 0.56 4.82
CA ASN A 64 -4.73 0.84 3.71
C ASN A 64 -4.14 1.86 2.74
N GLN A 65 -3.59 2.96 3.26
CA GLN A 65 -2.97 3.99 2.45
C GLN A 65 -1.78 3.46 1.65
N VAL A 66 -0.96 2.56 2.22
CA VAL A 66 0.14 1.92 1.49
C VAL A 66 -0.37 1.00 0.38
N VAL A 67 -1.41 0.21 0.65
CA VAL A 67 -2.03 -0.65 -0.36
C VAL A 67 -2.60 0.21 -1.49
N LYS A 68 -3.31 1.28 -1.15
CA LYS A 68 -3.84 2.26 -2.12
C LYS A 68 -2.73 2.93 -2.92
N PHE A 69 -1.64 3.32 -2.26
CA PHE A 69 -0.46 3.88 -2.91
C PHE A 69 0.11 2.91 -3.94
N ALA A 70 0.23 1.62 -3.61
CA ALA A 70 0.84 0.63 -4.49
C ALA A 70 -0.06 0.12 -5.62
N THR A 71 -1.36 0.00 -5.37
CA THR A 71 -2.32 -0.68 -6.26
C THR A 71 -3.29 0.28 -6.93
N GLY A 72 -3.39 1.53 -6.44
CA GLY A 72 -4.39 2.50 -6.88
C GLY A 72 -5.79 2.25 -6.32
N SER A 73 -6.00 1.19 -5.53
CA SER A 73 -7.26 0.85 -4.89
C SER A 73 -7.10 0.66 -3.39
N SER A 74 -8.08 1.11 -2.60
CA SER A 74 -8.16 0.79 -1.16
C SER A 74 -8.70 -0.62 -0.90
N THR A 75 -9.02 -1.39 -1.96
CA THR A 75 -9.56 -2.75 -1.86
C THR A 75 -8.51 -3.81 -2.13
N ILE A 76 -8.25 -4.66 -1.14
CA ILE A 76 -7.58 -5.95 -1.35
C ILE A 76 -8.65 -6.93 -1.86
N PRO A 77 -8.36 -7.76 -2.88
CA PRO A 77 -9.22 -8.86 -3.29
C PRO A 77 -9.57 -9.76 -2.10
N VAL A 78 -10.78 -10.34 -2.12
CA VAL A 78 -11.26 -11.25 -1.06
C VAL A 78 -10.31 -12.44 -0.84
N CYS A 79 -9.55 -12.82 -1.87
CA CYS A 79 -8.56 -13.91 -1.84
C CYS A 79 -7.17 -13.51 -1.32
N GLY A 80 -6.97 -12.29 -0.79
CA GLY A 80 -5.70 -11.84 -0.20
C GLY A 80 -4.71 -11.24 -1.21
N PHE A 81 -3.45 -11.07 -0.78
CA PHE A 81 -2.41 -10.41 -1.60
C PHE A 81 -1.91 -11.27 -2.76
N SER A 82 -2.20 -12.57 -2.75
CA SER A 82 -1.87 -13.51 -3.83
C SER A 82 -2.61 -13.23 -5.14
N GLU A 83 -3.77 -12.56 -5.09
CA GLU A 83 -4.62 -12.28 -6.25
C GLU A 83 -4.80 -10.79 -6.53
N LEU A 84 -3.81 -9.96 -6.18
CA LEU A 84 -3.84 -8.53 -6.50
C LEU A 84 -4.02 -8.31 -8.01
N TYR A 85 -5.01 -7.51 -8.39
CA TYR A 85 -5.34 -7.24 -9.79
C TYR A 85 -4.51 -6.04 -10.31
N GLY A 86 -3.61 -6.27 -11.27
CA GLY A 86 -2.75 -5.25 -11.88
C GLY A 86 -3.37 -4.61 -13.14
N GLY A 87 -4.69 -4.38 -13.15
CA GLY A 87 -5.43 -3.77 -14.26
C GLY A 87 -5.73 -4.68 -15.46
N ILE A 88 -4.79 -5.55 -15.86
CA ILE A 88 -4.95 -6.45 -17.02
C ILE A 88 -4.84 -7.93 -16.60
N GLU A 89 -3.99 -8.23 -15.62
CA GLU A 89 -3.75 -9.58 -15.10
C GLU A 89 -3.54 -9.52 -13.58
N TYR A 90 -3.65 -10.67 -12.91
CA TYR A 90 -3.22 -10.81 -11.54
C TYR A 90 -1.71 -10.59 -11.44
N LYS A 91 -1.29 -9.60 -10.65
CA LYS A 91 0.10 -9.25 -10.43
C LYS A 91 0.38 -9.09 -8.96
N LYS A 92 1.38 -9.85 -8.50
CA LYS A 92 1.90 -9.76 -7.13
C LYS A 92 2.42 -8.37 -6.82
N PHE A 93 2.30 -7.99 -5.56
CA PHE A 93 2.92 -6.78 -5.04
C PHE A 93 4.44 -6.84 -5.26
N THR A 94 5.04 -5.76 -5.75
CA THR A 94 6.46 -5.73 -6.10
C THR A 94 7.19 -4.58 -5.42
N ILE A 95 8.32 -4.85 -4.77
CA ILE A 95 9.24 -3.83 -4.27
C ILE A 95 10.46 -3.80 -5.17
N SER A 96 10.70 -2.66 -5.81
CA SER A 96 11.76 -2.48 -6.79
C SER A 96 12.74 -1.41 -6.34
N LYS A 97 14.05 -1.65 -6.50
CA LYS A 97 15.06 -0.63 -6.25
C LYS A 97 15.04 0.42 -7.36
N TRP A 98 15.02 1.70 -6.99
CA TRP A 98 15.04 2.80 -7.96
C TRP A 98 15.75 4.06 -7.45
N GLY A 99 16.37 4.81 -8.33
CA GLY A 99 16.88 6.15 -8.03
C GLY A 99 17.96 6.20 -6.95
N ASN A 100 18.02 7.34 -6.24
CA ASN A 100 19.02 7.66 -5.24
C ASN A 100 18.37 7.93 -3.86
N PRO A 101 19.13 7.87 -2.75
CA PRO A 101 18.60 8.02 -1.40
C PRO A 101 17.85 9.34 -1.16
N GLN A 102 18.08 10.38 -1.98
CA GLN A 102 17.39 11.67 -1.88
C GLN A 102 15.96 11.63 -2.42
N ASN A 103 15.64 10.72 -3.33
CA ASN A 103 14.33 10.65 -3.95
C ASN A 103 13.24 10.16 -2.97
N LEU A 104 11.99 10.52 -3.26
CA LEU A 104 10.80 9.97 -2.61
C LEU A 104 10.44 8.60 -3.22
N PRO A 105 9.81 7.69 -2.46
CA PRO A 105 9.28 6.46 -3.01
C PRO A 105 8.14 6.76 -3.98
N LYS A 106 8.02 5.94 -5.01
CA LYS A 106 7.01 6.07 -6.08
C LYS A 106 6.22 4.78 -6.21
N SER A 107 5.05 4.87 -6.82
CA SER A 107 4.26 3.69 -7.14
C SER A 107 3.90 3.64 -8.62
N HIS A 108 3.72 2.41 -9.08
CA HIS A 108 3.19 2.09 -10.39
C HIS A 108 1.97 1.19 -10.20
N THR A 109 0.81 1.82 -10.05
CA THR A 109 -0.45 1.16 -9.68
C THR A 109 -0.86 0.07 -10.66
N CYS A 110 -0.66 0.26 -11.96
CA CYS A 110 -0.88 -0.76 -12.99
C CYS A 110 -0.03 -2.02 -12.83
N PHE A 111 0.97 -2.01 -11.95
CA PHE A 111 1.90 -3.12 -11.72
C PHE A 111 1.93 -3.57 -10.26
N ASN A 112 1.08 -3.01 -9.39
CA ASN A 112 1.13 -3.25 -7.94
C ASN A 112 2.55 -3.07 -7.37
N GLN A 113 3.28 -2.07 -7.87
CA GLN A 113 4.71 -1.92 -7.62
C GLN A 113 5.02 -0.65 -6.85
N ILE A 114 5.88 -0.77 -5.84
CA ILE A 114 6.53 0.34 -5.15
C ILE A 114 8.01 0.39 -5.56
N ASP A 115 8.42 1.54 -6.08
CA ASP A 115 9.80 1.88 -6.35
C ASP A 115 10.39 2.54 -5.09
N LEU A 116 11.27 1.80 -4.42
CA LEU A 116 11.85 2.17 -3.14
C LEU A 116 13.32 2.58 -3.32
N PRO A 117 13.67 3.84 -3.05
CA PRO A 117 15.06 4.28 -3.11
C PRO A 117 15.98 3.59 -2.11
N PRO A 118 17.29 3.49 -2.41
CA PRO A 118 18.25 2.81 -1.55
C PRO A 118 18.62 3.66 -0.33
N TYR A 119 17.66 3.91 0.55
CA TYR A 119 17.87 4.66 1.78
C TYR A 119 18.96 4.05 2.64
N THR A 120 19.64 4.90 3.41
CA THR A 120 20.80 4.52 4.22
C THR A 120 20.46 4.19 5.66
N CYS A 121 19.29 4.61 6.15
CA CYS A 121 18.76 4.25 7.46
C CYS A 121 17.23 4.14 7.45
N TYR A 122 16.67 3.58 8.53
CA TYR A 122 15.22 3.39 8.70
C TYR A 122 14.48 4.74 8.77
N GLU A 123 15.06 5.72 9.45
CA GLU A 123 14.44 7.04 9.67
C GLU A 123 14.23 7.78 8.35
N ASP A 124 15.18 7.69 7.42
CA ASP A 124 15.06 8.26 6.07
C ASP A 124 13.94 7.58 5.28
N LEU A 125 13.80 6.25 5.41
CA LEU A 125 12.73 5.51 4.76
C LEU A 125 11.38 5.95 5.32
N GLU A 126 11.20 5.90 6.62
CA GLU A 126 9.95 6.23 7.30
C GLU A 126 9.51 7.67 6.98
N ALA A 127 10.40 8.65 7.14
CA ALA A 127 10.09 10.04 6.87
C ALA A 127 9.65 10.28 5.41
N LYS A 128 10.36 9.68 4.44
CA LYS A 128 10.05 9.86 3.01
C LYS A 128 8.82 9.10 2.57
N PHE A 129 8.57 7.92 3.16
CA PHE A 129 7.36 7.17 2.91
C PHE A 129 6.13 7.96 3.37
N TRP A 130 6.19 8.55 4.57
CA TRP A 130 5.14 9.44 5.06
C TRP A 130 4.88 10.63 4.14
N ILE A 131 5.94 11.28 3.64
CA ILE A 131 5.81 12.36 2.66
C ILE A 131 5.05 11.86 1.42
N SER A 132 5.46 10.75 0.81
CA SER A 132 4.78 10.21 -0.38
C SER A 132 3.32 9.81 -0.11
N LEU A 133 3.01 9.21 1.03
CA LEU A 133 1.63 8.84 1.40
C LEU A 133 0.75 10.08 1.56
N ASN A 134 1.27 11.12 2.22
CA ASN A 134 0.56 12.38 2.42
C ASN A 134 0.34 13.14 1.11
N GLU A 135 1.37 13.22 0.24
CA GLU A 135 1.26 13.85 -1.07
C GLU A 135 0.27 13.12 -1.98
N SER A 136 0.25 11.78 -1.92
CA SER A 136 -0.68 10.97 -2.71
C SER A 136 -2.13 11.07 -2.21
N SER A 137 -2.32 11.29 -0.91
CA SER A 137 -3.64 11.49 -0.29
C SER A 137 -4.20 12.90 -0.54
N GLY A 138 -3.34 13.88 -0.80
CA GLY A 138 -3.70 15.28 -1.06
C GLY A 138 -4.52 15.53 -2.33
N PHE A 139 -4.70 14.53 -3.21
CA PHE A 139 -5.55 14.64 -4.40
C PHE A 139 -7.07 14.58 -4.10
N TYR A 140 -7.48 14.37 -2.85
CA TYR A 140 -8.89 14.31 -2.43
C TYR A 140 -9.45 15.61 -1.80
N HIS A 141 -8.68 16.71 -1.82
CA HIS A 141 -9.16 18.02 -1.36
C HIS A 141 -8.85 19.12 -2.37
N ILE A 142 -9.46 19.06 -3.56
CA ILE A 142 -9.79 20.24 -4.38
C ILE A 142 -11.15 20.06 -5.05
#